data_AF-A0A1Q7MNK6-F1
#
_entry.id   AF-A0A1Q7MNK6-F1
#
_cell.length_a   1.000
_cell.length_b   1.000
_cell.length_c   1.000
_cell.angle_alpha   90.00
_cell.angle_beta   90.00
_cell.angle_gamma   90.00
#
_symmetry.space_group_name_H-M   'P 1'
#
loop_
_entity.id
_entity.type
_entity.pdbx_description
1 polymer ?
#
loop_
_entity_poly.entity_id
_entity_poly.type
_entity_poly.pdbx_seq_one_letter_code
_entity_poly.pdbx_strand_id
1 'polypeptide(L)'
;MFMDDEKPIASTTSAPAPTSTPLPSSSPTSAAPIKSPLISRRRFLQGALAASAVLAAASVGASGQILGPLIPSSATSQEIISWTQLDNQYQQVKSKPSEFQPINYSEFFYYPYDSSVSPYYKNVIARLPDPLVNPDPSYSSDPILKHVVAFNVTCVHLRCLVNPGYAGNPGSGEFRLQCPCHGSQYRLTDAVPVAGPAYDLGLNPLPKVQLSVDANGKISAIGKLNGEPGIGRTQ
;
A
#
# COMPACT_ATOMS: atom_id res chain seq x y z
N MET A 1 25.27 -24.90 -27.40
CA MET A 1 25.34 -25.81 -28.56
C MET A 1 24.20 -26.79 -28.44
N PHE A 2 23.08 -26.49 -29.07
CA PHE A 2 22.05 -27.46 -29.43
C PHE A 2 21.87 -27.27 -30.92
N MET A 3 22.15 -28.33 -31.67
CA MET A 3 22.18 -28.34 -33.14
C MET A 3 20.76 -28.32 -33.71
N ASP A 4 20.57 -27.47 -34.71
CA ASP A 4 19.48 -27.54 -35.69
C ASP A 4 19.66 -28.77 -36.58
N ASP A 5 18.61 -29.58 -36.71
CA ASP A 5 18.52 -30.64 -37.72
C ASP A 5 17.49 -30.25 -38.79
N GLU A 6 18.00 -29.72 -39.89
CA GLU A 6 17.31 -29.57 -41.17
C GLU A 6 17.67 -30.75 -42.09
N LYS A 7 16.67 -31.42 -42.66
CA LYS A 7 16.87 -32.39 -43.76
C LYS A 7 15.54 -32.72 -44.46
N PRO A 8 15.55 -33.20 -45.72
CA PRO A 8 15.84 -32.47 -46.95
C PRO A 8 14.69 -32.57 -47.97
N ILE A 9 14.73 -31.68 -48.97
CA ILE A 9 13.93 -31.72 -50.19
C ILE A 9 14.41 -32.88 -51.09
N ALA A 10 13.47 -33.61 -51.72
CA ALA A 10 13.78 -34.55 -52.78
C ALA A 10 12.95 -34.27 -54.05
N SER A 11 13.64 -34.42 -55.17
CA SER A 11 13.39 -33.86 -56.49
C SER A 11 12.37 -34.62 -57.37
N THR A 12 11.88 -33.86 -58.35
CA THR A 12 11.25 -34.20 -59.64
C THR A 12 11.45 -35.60 -60.23
N THR A 13 10.39 -36.15 -60.84
CA THR A 13 10.47 -37.01 -62.03
C THR A 13 9.26 -36.75 -62.93
N SER A 14 9.53 -36.65 -64.23
CA SER A 14 8.67 -36.23 -65.34
C SER A 14 8.14 -37.43 -66.17
N ALA A 15 6.86 -37.33 -66.58
CA ALA A 15 6.20 -37.81 -67.83
C ALA A 15 6.21 -39.34 -68.19
N PRO A 16 5.19 -39.91 -68.89
CA PRO A 16 4.41 -39.29 -69.96
C PRO A 16 2.87 -39.49 -69.93
N ALA A 17 2.19 -38.81 -70.85
CA ALA A 17 0.74 -38.83 -71.07
C ALA A 17 0.28 -40.04 -71.89
N PRO A 18 -0.97 -40.51 -71.68
CA PRO A 18 -1.74 -41.18 -72.72
C PRO A 18 -2.96 -40.36 -73.16
N THR A 19 -3.21 -40.46 -74.45
CA THR A 19 -4.22 -39.77 -75.25
C THR A 19 -5.63 -40.31 -75.02
N SER A 20 -6.60 -39.39 -75.01
CA SER A 20 -8.00 -39.47 -75.47
C SER A 20 -8.91 -40.65 -75.06
N THR A 21 -9.97 -40.33 -74.31
CA THR A 21 -11.36 -40.67 -74.69
C THR A 21 -12.35 -39.68 -74.01
N PRO A 22 -13.30 -39.07 -74.73
CA PRO A 22 -14.34 -38.25 -74.13
C PRO A 22 -15.47 -39.15 -73.60
N LEU A 23 -15.81 -39.03 -72.32
CA LEU A 23 -17.01 -39.63 -71.71
C LEU A 23 -18.11 -38.56 -71.55
N PRO A 24 -19.38 -38.99 -71.62
CA PRO A 24 -20.51 -38.18 -72.07
C PRO A 24 -20.96 -37.16 -71.02
N SER A 25 -21.57 -36.08 -71.54
CA SER A 25 -22.28 -35.05 -70.79
C SER A 25 -23.24 -35.66 -69.77
N SER A 26 -22.93 -35.51 -68.48
CA SER A 26 -23.93 -35.68 -67.43
C SER A 26 -24.81 -34.44 -67.41
N SER A 27 -26.09 -34.66 -67.64
CA SER A 27 -27.19 -33.70 -67.49
C SER A 27 -27.12 -33.00 -66.13
N PRO A 28 -27.57 -31.74 -66.02
CA PRO A 28 -27.49 -31.00 -64.76
C PRO A 28 -28.35 -31.69 -63.72
N THR A 29 -27.72 -32.20 -62.65
CA THR A 29 -28.41 -32.59 -61.43
C THR A 29 -29.18 -31.37 -60.93
N SER A 30 -30.50 -31.51 -60.88
CA SER A 30 -31.42 -30.51 -60.32
C SER A 30 -30.90 -30.04 -58.97
N ALA A 31 -30.52 -28.76 -58.88
CA ALA A 31 -30.06 -28.16 -57.63
C ALA A 31 -31.19 -28.27 -56.59
N ALA A 32 -30.92 -28.93 -55.46
CA ALA A 32 -31.82 -28.91 -54.33
C ALA A 32 -32.16 -27.44 -53.98
N PRO A 33 -33.42 -27.12 -53.63
CA PRO A 33 -33.81 -25.76 -53.32
C PRO A 33 -32.94 -25.26 -52.16
N ILE A 34 -32.03 -24.33 -52.47
CA ILE A 34 -31.22 -23.64 -51.47
C ILE A 34 -32.21 -22.83 -50.64
N LYS A 35 -32.58 -23.36 -49.47
CA LYS A 35 -33.35 -22.59 -48.48
C LYS A 35 -32.57 -21.31 -48.24
N SER A 36 -33.12 -20.18 -48.69
CA SER A 36 -32.55 -18.88 -48.38
C SER A 36 -32.45 -18.77 -46.87
N PRO A 37 -31.28 -18.39 -46.32
CA PRO A 37 -31.16 -18.25 -44.88
C PRO A 37 -32.18 -17.20 -44.43
N LEU A 38 -32.95 -17.52 -43.38
CA LEU A 38 -33.98 -16.66 -42.80
C LEU A 38 -33.44 -15.27 -42.41
N ILE A 39 -32.12 -15.14 -42.26
CA ILE A 39 -31.38 -13.91 -42.01
C ILE A 39 -30.29 -13.74 -43.06
N SER A 40 -30.21 -12.56 -43.67
CA SER A 40 -29.12 -12.24 -44.59
C SER A 40 -27.77 -12.17 -43.86
N ARG A 41 -26.68 -12.56 -44.53
CA ARG A 41 -25.31 -12.49 -43.98
C ARG A 41 -25.00 -11.11 -43.40
N ARG A 42 -25.46 -10.04 -44.06
CA ARG A 42 -25.31 -8.66 -43.59
C ARG A 42 -26.03 -8.42 -42.25
N ARG A 43 -27.27 -8.89 -42.10
CA ARG A 43 -28.01 -8.75 -40.84
C ARG A 43 -27.41 -9.58 -39.71
N PHE A 44 -26.90 -10.77 -40.01
CA PHE A 44 -26.15 -11.57 -39.03
C PHE A 44 -24.90 -10.85 -38.52
N LEU A 45 -24.07 -10.32 -39.43
CA LEU A 45 -22.86 -9.58 -39.06
C LEU A 45 -23.18 -8.29 -38.28
N GLN A 46 -24.22 -7.57 -38.66
CA GLN A 46 -24.70 -6.40 -37.91
C GLN A 46 -25.14 -6.77 -36.49
N GLY A 47 -25.88 -7.89 -36.34
CA GLY A 47 -26.30 -8.41 -35.04
C GLY A 47 -25.11 -8.83 -34.18
N ALA A 48 -24.12 -9.51 -34.76
CA ALA A 48 -22.90 -9.91 -34.05
C ALA A 48 -22.08 -8.69 -33.59
N LEU A 49 -21.92 -7.67 -34.43
CA LEU A 49 -21.21 -6.43 -34.06
C LEU A 49 -21.94 -5.68 -32.94
N ALA A 50 -23.27 -5.56 -33.02
CA ALA A 50 -24.06 -4.91 -31.99
C ALA A 50 -23.99 -5.66 -30.64
N ALA A 51 -24.11 -6.99 -30.66
CA ALA A 51 -23.99 -7.82 -29.46
C ALA A 51 -22.59 -7.69 -28.83
N SER A 52 -21.53 -7.74 -29.65
CA SER A 52 -20.14 -7.54 -29.19
C SER A 52 -19.93 -6.16 -28.57
N ALA A 53 -20.48 -5.10 -29.16
CA ALA A 53 -20.38 -3.75 -28.63
C ALA A 53 -21.09 -3.62 -27.27
N VAL A 54 -22.28 -4.22 -27.11
CA VAL A 54 -23.00 -4.23 -25.84
C VAL A 54 -22.24 -5.00 -24.76
N LEU A 55 -21.70 -6.18 -25.10
CA LEU A 55 -20.90 -6.97 -24.15
C LEU A 55 -19.62 -6.24 -23.72
N ALA A 56 -18.93 -5.58 -24.65
CA ALA A 56 -17.75 -4.77 -24.34
C ALA A 56 -18.10 -3.54 -23.49
N ALA A 57 -19.21 -2.86 -23.77
CA ALA A 57 -19.66 -1.74 -22.93
C ALA A 57 -20.06 -2.20 -21.53
N ALA A 58 -20.71 -3.36 -21.40
CA ALA A 58 -21.12 -3.93 -20.13
C ALA A 58 -19.92 -4.36 -19.26
N SER A 59 -18.87 -4.95 -19.85
CA SER A 59 -17.66 -5.32 -19.10
C SER A 59 -16.91 -4.09 -18.57
N VAL A 60 -16.82 -3.01 -19.36
CA VAL A 60 -16.24 -1.73 -18.93
C VAL A 60 -17.13 -1.06 -17.89
N GLY A 61 -18.45 -1.03 -18.08
CA GLY A 61 -19.40 -0.46 -17.11
C GLY A 61 -19.37 -1.17 -15.75
N ALA A 62 -19.31 -2.50 -15.74
CA ALA A 62 -19.19 -3.30 -14.52
C ALA A 62 -17.85 -3.06 -13.80
N SER A 63 -16.77 -2.76 -14.54
CA SER A 63 -15.48 -2.39 -13.95
C SER A 63 -15.51 -1.04 -13.23
N GLY A 64 -16.54 -0.21 -13.44
CA GLY A 64 -16.70 1.07 -12.75
C GLY A 64 -16.78 0.96 -11.23
N GLN A 65 -17.22 -0.18 -10.68
CA GLN A 65 -17.18 -0.42 -9.23
C GLN A 65 -15.79 -0.81 -8.70
N ILE A 66 -14.90 -1.28 -9.58
CA ILE A 66 -13.49 -1.54 -9.27
C ILE A 66 -12.67 -0.25 -9.40
N LEU A 67 -13.08 0.64 -10.31
CA LEU A 67 -12.39 1.91 -10.61
C LEU A 67 -12.95 3.10 -9.84
N GLY A 68 -14.09 2.94 -9.16
CA GLY A 68 -14.67 3.96 -8.31
C GLY A 68 -13.79 4.21 -7.09
N PRO A 69 -13.62 5.47 -6.65
CA PRO A 69 -12.83 5.76 -5.46
C PRO A 69 -13.55 5.19 -4.23
N LEU A 70 -12.99 4.13 -3.65
CA LEU A 70 -13.36 3.69 -2.31
C LEU A 70 -12.78 4.73 -1.34
N ILE A 71 -13.56 5.77 -1.04
CA ILE A 71 -13.16 6.79 -0.06
C ILE A 71 -13.54 6.25 1.32
N PRO A 72 -12.59 5.73 2.11
CA PRO A 72 -12.89 5.30 3.48
C PRO A 72 -13.34 6.50 4.32
N SER A 73 -14.22 6.26 5.28
CA SER A 73 -14.58 7.29 6.26
C SER A 73 -13.42 7.49 7.24
N SER A 74 -12.92 8.72 7.37
CA SER A 74 -11.86 9.05 8.32
C SER A 74 -12.45 9.51 9.66
N ALA A 75 -11.91 9.03 10.76
CA ALA A 75 -12.16 9.60 12.07
C ALA A 75 -11.63 11.04 12.14
N THR A 76 -12.41 11.93 12.75
CA THR A 76 -11.98 13.31 13.05
C THR A 76 -11.36 13.42 14.44
N SER A 77 -11.66 12.46 15.32
CA SER A 77 -11.09 12.31 16.65
C SER A 77 -11.19 10.86 17.12
N GLN A 78 -10.24 10.42 17.95
CA GLN A 78 -10.22 9.09 18.56
C GLN A 78 -9.45 9.13 19.89
N GLU A 79 -10.07 8.63 20.97
CA GLU A 79 -9.37 8.39 22.24
C GLU A 79 -8.32 7.29 22.05
N ILE A 80 -7.11 7.53 22.57
CA ILE A 80 -5.98 6.59 22.48
C ILE A 80 -5.75 5.94 23.84
N ILE A 81 -5.42 6.75 24.85
CA ILE A 81 -5.00 6.30 26.18
C ILE A 81 -5.21 7.44 27.21
N SER A 82 -5.26 7.13 28.51
CA SER A 82 -5.16 8.15 29.56
C SER A 82 -3.70 8.47 29.92
N TRP A 83 -3.44 9.72 30.29
CA TRP A 83 -2.14 10.15 30.83
C TRP A 83 -1.70 9.30 32.02
N THR A 84 -2.60 9.03 32.96
CA THR A 84 -2.29 8.21 34.14
C THR A 84 -1.79 6.83 33.73
N GLN A 85 -2.42 6.18 32.75
CA GLN A 85 -1.97 4.88 32.27
C GLN A 85 -0.60 4.97 31.58
N LEU A 86 -0.41 5.95 30.68
CA LEU A 86 0.84 6.11 29.93
C LEU A 86 2.02 6.46 30.84
N ASP A 87 1.84 7.38 31.79
CA ASP A 87 2.90 7.73 32.74
C ASP A 87 3.18 6.59 33.71
N ASN A 88 2.16 5.84 34.18
CA ASN A 88 2.39 4.67 35.04
C ASN A 88 3.27 3.61 34.35
N GLN A 89 3.08 3.36 33.05
CA GLN A 89 3.97 2.47 32.29
C GLN A 89 5.42 2.96 32.34
N TYR A 90 5.65 4.26 32.12
CA TYR A 90 6.97 4.87 32.25
C TYR A 90 7.54 4.75 33.67
N GLN A 91 6.75 5.09 34.70
CA GLN A 91 7.17 5.02 36.10
C GLN A 91 7.59 3.60 36.53
N GLN A 92 6.94 2.56 35.99
CA GLN A 92 7.25 1.16 36.29
C GLN A 92 8.62 0.69 35.76
N VAL A 93 9.13 1.33 34.71
CA VAL A 93 10.36 0.89 34.04
C VAL A 93 11.52 1.89 34.14
N LYS A 94 11.27 3.15 34.51
CA LYS A 94 12.30 4.23 34.54
C LYS A 94 13.53 3.92 35.39
N SER A 95 13.38 3.10 36.44
CA SER A 95 14.47 2.73 37.35
C SER A 95 15.06 1.34 37.05
N LYS A 96 14.65 0.70 35.96
CA LYS A 96 15.05 -0.67 35.60
C LYS A 96 15.80 -0.66 34.27
N PRO A 97 17.14 -0.64 34.27
CA PRO A 97 17.93 -0.46 33.05
C PRO A 97 17.60 -1.43 31.90
N SER A 98 17.27 -2.68 32.20
CA SER A 98 16.91 -3.69 31.19
C SER A 98 15.51 -3.50 30.60
N GLU A 99 14.60 -2.85 31.34
CA GLU A 99 13.22 -2.59 30.93
C GLU A 99 13.02 -1.15 30.45
N PHE A 100 14.02 -0.28 30.63
CA PHE A 100 13.94 1.13 30.24
C PHE A 100 14.09 1.29 28.73
N GLN A 101 13.04 0.93 28.01
CA GLN A 101 12.93 1.02 26.56
C GLN A 101 11.54 1.56 26.17
N PRO A 102 11.44 2.45 25.17
CA PRO A 102 10.20 3.10 24.75
C PRO A 102 9.05 2.16 24.51
N ILE A 103 9.33 0.96 24.01
CA ILE A 103 8.30 -0.06 23.76
C ILE A 103 7.49 -0.41 25.01
N ASN A 104 8.07 -0.25 26.21
CA ASN A 104 7.42 -0.55 27.48
C ASN A 104 6.59 0.62 28.06
N TYR A 105 6.66 1.80 27.44
CA TYR A 105 5.88 3.00 27.80
C TYR A 105 5.35 3.72 26.55
N SER A 106 4.95 2.92 25.57
CA SER A 106 4.32 3.35 24.33
C SER A 106 3.10 2.47 24.03
N GLU A 107 2.16 3.01 23.26
CA GLU A 107 0.99 2.28 22.79
C GLU A 107 0.79 2.48 21.28
N PHE A 108 0.46 1.40 20.58
CA PHE A 108 0.11 1.46 19.17
C PHE A 108 -1.39 1.65 19.00
N PHE A 109 -1.77 2.45 18.02
CA PHE A 109 -3.17 2.68 17.65
C PHE A 109 -3.31 2.94 16.16
N TYR A 110 -4.52 2.87 15.64
CA TYR A 110 -4.85 3.19 14.25
C TYR A 110 -5.57 4.54 14.18
N TYR A 111 -5.15 5.43 13.27
CA TYR A 111 -5.77 6.73 13.03
C TYR A 111 -5.26 7.35 11.70
N PRO A 112 -6.08 8.06 10.91
CA PRO A 112 -7.52 8.32 11.10
C PRO A 112 -8.42 7.20 10.56
N TYR A 113 -7.82 6.11 10.08
CA TYR A 113 -8.53 4.92 9.61
C TYR A 113 -8.12 3.72 10.44
N ASP A 114 -9.01 2.75 10.54
CA ASP A 114 -8.71 1.47 11.16
C ASP A 114 -7.80 0.59 10.28
N SER A 115 -7.45 -0.59 10.81
CA SER A 115 -6.57 -1.54 10.15
C SER A 115 -7.17 -2.20 8.90
N SER A 116 -8.49 -2.15 8.69
CA SER A 116 -9.16 -2.72 7.52
C SER A 116 -8.92 -1.89 6.25
N VAL A 117 -8.67 -0.58 6.41
CA VAL A 117 -8.35 0.32 5.30
C VAL A 117 -6.92 0.15 4.84
N SER A 118 -5.96 0.18 5.77
CA SER A 118 -4.55 -0.03 5.47
C SER A 118 -3.71 -0.23 6.75
N PRO A 119 -2.70 -1.11 6.72
CA PRO A 119 -1.76 -1.24 7.84
C PRO A 119 -0.91 0.02 8.05
N TYR A 120 -0.82 0.93 7.07
CA TYR A 120 0.01 2.13 7.13
C TYR A 120 -0.58 3.27 7.97
N TYR A 121 -1.83 3.17 8.42
CA TYR A 121 -2.43 4.09 9.39
C TYR A 121 -2.15 3.70 10.85
N LYS A 122 -1.22 2.77 11.07
CA LYS A 122 -0.70 2.47 12.41
C LYS A 122 0.19 3.62 12.89
N ASN A 123 -0.04 4.05 14.11
CA ASN A 123 0.68 5.09 14.81
C ASN A 123 1.15 4.57 16.16
N VAL A 124 2.05 5.30 16.79
CA VAL A 124 2.51 5.06 18.15
C VAL A 124 2.41 6.34 18.95
N ILE A 125 1.95 6.24 20.19
CA ILE A 125 2.06 7.27 21.22
C ILE A 125 3.12 6.81 22.23
N ALA A 126 3.99 7.72 22.68
CA ALA A 126 5.06 7.40 23.61
C ALA A 126 5.21 8.52 24.66
N ARG A 127 5.50 8.12 25.90
CA ARG A 127 5.94 9.03 26.99
C ARG A 127 7.41 9.37 26.78
N LEU A 128 7.78 10.64 26.66
CA LEU A 128 9.18 11.08 26.58
C LEU A 128 9.87 10.98 27.95
N PRO A 129 11.08 10.42 28.08
CA PRO A 129 11.80 10.36 29.36
C PRO A 129 12.10 11.71 30.02
N ASP A 130 12.28 11.70 31.34
CA ASP A 130 12.82 12.83 32.10
C ASP A 130 14.36 12.79 32.17
N PRO A 131 15.05 13.95 32.14
CA PRO A 131 14.51 15.27 31.84
C PRO A 131 14.08 15.38 30.36
N LEU A 132 13.06 16.20 30.08
CA LEU A 132 12.62 16.43 28.71
C LEU A 132 13.73 17.09 27.89
N VAL A 133 14.04 16.48 26.75
CA VAL A 133 15.00 17.02 25.77
C VAL A 133 14.22 17.40 24.51
N ASN A 134 14.18 18.70 24.19
CA ASN A 134 13.50 19.26 23.02
C ASN A 134 12.04 18.76 22.86
N PRO A 135 11.16 18.99 23.85
CA PRO A 135 9.75 18.62 23.72
C PRO A 135 9.10 19.41 22.58
N ASP A 136 7.97 18.89 22.12
CA ASP A 136 7.19 19.52 21.05
C ASP A 136 6.78 20.96 21.41
N PRO A 137 7.23 21.99 20.64
CA PRO A 137 6.93 23.37 20.97
C PRO A 137 5.43 23.67 20.94
N SER A 138 4.64 22.95 20.14
CA SER A 138 3.18 23.08 20.07
C SER A 138 2.47 22.73 21.38
N TYR A 139 3.12 21.97 22.26
CA TYR A 139 2.58 21.53 23.54
C TYR A 139 3.39 22.03 24.74
N SER A 140 4.32 22.97 24.54
CA SER A 140 5.24 23.46 25.58
C SER A 140 4.55 23.99 26.86
N SER A 141 3.34 24.53 26.75
CA SER A 141 2.53 25.03 27.87
C SER A 141 1.60 23.98 28.49
N ASP A 142 1.39 22.84 27.84
CA ASP A 142 0.50 21.79 28.31
C ASP A 142 1.22 20.89 29.32
N PRO A 143 0.71 20.71 30.56
CA PRO A 143 1.39 19.94 31.58
C PRO A 143 1.51 18.44 31.27
N ILE A 144 0.65 17.90 30.39
CA ILE A 144 0.62 16.50 29.98
C ILE A 144 1.29 16.35 28.61
N LEU A 145 0.79 17.07 27.60
CA LEU A 145 1.20 16.84 26.20
C LEU A 145 2.67 17.20 25.94
N LYS A 146 3.31 18.06 26.75
CA LYS A 146 4.76 18.29 26.67
C LYS A 146 5.62 17.03 26.93
N HIS A 147 5.05 16.03 27.61
CA HIS A 147 5.71 14.75 27.93
C HIS A 147 5.36 13.64 26.95
N VAL A 148 4.61 13.93 25.88
CA VAL A 148 4.05 12.92 25.00
C VAL A 148 4.34 13.26 23.55
N VAL A 149 4.64 12.23 22.77
CA VAL A 149 4.77 12.33 21.31
C VAL A 149 3.93 11.25 20.65
N ALA A 150 3.45 11.53 19.44
CA ALA A 150 2.77 10.54 18.63
C ALA A 150 3.09 10.69 17.15
N PHE A 151 3.44 9.58 16.51
CA PHE A 151 3.87 9.53 15.11
C PHE A 151 3.26 8.35 14.39
N ASN A 152 3.05 8.51 13.08
CA ASN A 152 2.81 7.39 12.19
C ASN A 152 4.07 6.54 12.08
N VAL A 153 3.91 5.22 12.09
CA VAL A 153 5.07 4.31 12.10
C VAL A 153 5.49 3.84 10.71
N THR A 154 4.89 4.36 9.64
CA THR A 154 5.28 3.99 8.28
C THR A 154 6.57 4.70 7.89
N CYS A 155 7.66 3.93 7.81
CA CYS A 155 8.98 4.40 7.39
C CYS A 155 8.92 5.10 6.02
N VAL A 156 9.51 6.28 5.91
CA VAL A 156 9.52 7.08 4.67
C VAL A 156 10.44 6.52 3.58
N HIS A 157 11.29 5.53 3.89
CA HIS A 157 12.16 4.90 2.90
C HIS A 157 11.36 3.92 2.02
N LEU A 158 10.95 2.78 2.57
CA LEU A 158 10.23 1.72 1.85
C LEU A 158 9.04 1.17 2.66
N ARG A 159 8.43 2.03 3.48
CA ARG A 159 7.11 1.82 4.14
C ARG A 159 7.00 0.64 5.11
N CYS A 160 8.11 0.06 5.55
CA CYS A 160 8.08 -0.83 6.70
C CYS A 160 7.63 -0.11 7.97
N LEU A 161 7.02 -0.84 8.90
CA LEU A 161 6.58 -0.27 10.17
C LEU A 161 7.76 -0.20 11.15
N VAL A 162 8.03 0.99 11.68
CA VAL A 162 9.07 1.21 12.68
C VAL A 162 8.56 0.87 14.08
N ASN A 163 9.45 0.43 14.95
CA ASN A 163 9.12 0.11 16.34
C ASN A 163 9.93 0.99 17.31
N PRO A 164 9.33 1.43 18.44
CA PRO A 164 10.09 2.01 19.54
C PRO A 164 11.05 0.98 20.15
N GLY A 165 12.22 1.42 20.62
CA GLY A 165 13.08 0.56 21.46
C GLY A 165 14.56 0.50 21.09
N TYR A 166 15.02 1.21 20.06
CA TYR A 166 16.44 1.21 19.73
C TYR A 166 17.19 2.27 20.55
N ALA A 167 18.10 1.81 21.41
CA ALA A 167 18.98 2.66 22.21
C ALA A 167 20.26 2.98 21.43
N GLY A 168 20.15 3.87 20.43
CA GLY A 168 21.25 4.46 19.65
C GLY A 168 22.58 3.69 19.57
N ASN A 169 23.69 4.38 19.80
CA ASN A 169 24.94 3.73 20.19
C ASN A 169 24.90 3.54 21.72
N PRO A 170 25.55 2.51 22.30
CA PRO A 170 25.67 2.40 23.75
C PRO A 170 26.13 3.73 24.37
N GLY A 171 25.32 4.29 25.28
CA GLY A 171 25.59 5.57 25.94
C GLY A 171 25.07 6.83 25.23
N SER A 172 24.41 6.73 24.07
CA SER A 172 23.88 7.92 23.38
C SER A 172 22.69 8.58 24.07
N GLY A 173 22.04 7.91 25.03
CA GLY A 173 20.90 8.44 25.80
C GLY A 173 19.61 8.68 24.99
N GLU A 174 19.69 8.67 23.66
CA GLU A 174 18.55 8.87 22.78
C GLU A 174 17.87 7.56 22.40
N PHE A 175 16.59 7.47 22.74
CA PHE A 175 15.71 6.45 22.21
C PHE A 175 15.32 6.76 20.76
N ARG A 176 15.18 5.69 19.97
CA ARG A 176 14.84 5.77 18.55
C ARG A 176 13.67 4.86 18.21
N LEU A 177 12.95 5.26 17.17
CA LEU A 177 12.08 4.40 16.38
C LEU A 177 12.96 3.73 15.31
N GLN A 178 12.98 2.40 15.25
CA GLN A 178 13.83 1.66 14.31
C GLN A 178 12.99 0.91 13.28
N CYS A 179 13.37 1.08 12.02
CA CYS A 179 12.87 0.31 10.89
C CYS A 179 13.62 -1.03 10.81
N PRO A 180 12.93 -2.18 10.96
CA PRO A 180 13.59 -3.49 10.95
C PRO A 180 14.06 -3.93 9.56
N CYS A 181 13.58 -3.30 8.49
CA CYS A 181 13.87 -3.76 7.13
C CYS A 181 15.28 -3.38 6.66
N HIS A 182 15.64 -2.10 6.81
CA HIS A 182 16.90 -1.56 6.27
C HIS A 182 17.64 -0.70 7.31
N GLY A 183 17.22 -0.77 8.58
CA GLY A 183 17.92 -0.11 9.68
C GLY A 183 17.77 1.41 9.72
N SER A 184 16.79 2.02 9.04
CA SER A 184 16.49 3.45 9.23
C SER A 184 16.08 3.72 10.68
N GLN A 185 16.60 4.78 11.26
CA GLN A 185 16.30 5.14 12.65
C GLN A 185 15.84 6.58 12.72
N TYR A 186 14.85 6.83 13.58
CA TYR A 186 14.25 8.14 13.78
C TYR A 186 14.35 8.49 15.25
N ARG A 187 14.75 9.72 15.57
CA ARG A 187 14.79 10.18 16.96
C ARG A 187 13.38 10.17 17.56
N LEU A 188 13.20 9.67 18.79
CA LEU A 188 11.86 9.54 19.36
C LEU A 188 11.16 10.89 19.60
N THR A 189 11.90 11.96 19.87
CA THR A 189 11.32 13.27 20.23
C THR A 189 10.62 13.97 19.07
N ASP A 190 11.12 13.80 17.85
CA ASP A 190 10.62 14.50 16.67
C ASP A 190 10.50 13.61 15.42
N ALA A 191 10.84 12.33 15.51
CA ALA A 191 10.84 11.39 14.39
C ALA A 191 11.62 11.86 13.15
N VAL A 192 12.65 12.68 13.33
CA VAL A 192 13.60 13.04 12.27
C VAL A 192 14.53 11.83 12.02
N PRO A 193 14.82 11.44 10.76
CA PRO A 193 15.78 10.38 10.48
C PRO A 193 17.17 10.77 11.00
N VAL A 194 17.87 9.84 11.64
CA VAL A 194 19.22 10.06 12.20
C VAL A 194 20.24 8.99 11.81
N ALA A 195 19.79 7.89 11.20
CA ALA A 195 20.65 6.84 10.66
C ALA A 195 19.92 5.99 9.61
N GLY A 196 20.70 5.29 8.79
CA GLY A 196 20.23 4.38 7.75
C GLY A 196 19.65 5.10 6.52
N PRO A 197 19.06 4.38 5.57
CA PRO A 197 18.79 4.92 4.23
C PRO A 197 17.81 6.09 4.22
N ALA A 198 16.86 6.19 5.16
CA ALA A 198 16.01 7.37 5.25
C ALA A 198 16.80 8.66 5.60
N TYR A 199 17.85 8.54 6.41
CA TYR A 199 18.77 9.63 6.73
C TYR A 199 19.74 9.90 5.57
N ASP A 200 20.35 8.84 5.02
CA ASP A 200 21.35 8.96 3.96
C ASP A 200 20.77 9.59 2.67
N LEU A 201 19.48 9.36 2.41
CA LEU A 201 18.75 9.95 1.29
C LEU A 201 18.10 11.30 1.63
N GLY A 202 18.28 11.83 2.84
CA GLY A 202 17.70 13.11 3.26
C GLY A 202 16.17 13.14 3.25
N LEU A 203 15.52 12.03 3.60
CA LEU A 203 14.07 11.92 3.57
C LEU A 203 13.43 12.67 4.74
N ASN A 204 12.12 12.87 4.63
CA ASN A 204 11.34 13.62 5.60
C ASN A 204 11.21 12.90 6.95
N PRO A 205 11.01 13.64 8.04
CA PRO A 205 10.55 13.09 9.31
C PRO A 205 9.21 12.36 9.20
N LEU A 206 8.95 11.40 10.09
CA LEU A 206 7.69 10.63 10.06
C LEU A 206 6.46 11.53 10.27
N PRO A 207 5.28 11.21 9.72
CA PRO A 207 4.08 11.99 9.97
C PRO A 207 3.77 12.06 11.47
N LYS A 208 3.31 13.23 11.93
CA LYS A 208 2.99 13.49 13.33
C LYS A 208 1.49 13.45 13.55
N VAL A 209 1.06 12.82 14.64
CA VAL A 209 -0.34 12.80 15.07
C VAL A 209 -0.59 14.02 15.94
N GLN A 210 -1.60 14.81 15.60
CA GLN A 210 -2.03 15.90 16.46
C GLN A 210 -2.83 15.33 17.64
N LEU A 211 -2.46 15.75 18.85
CA LEU A 211 -3.05 15.31 20.10
C LEU A 211 -3.87 16.42 20.76
N SER A 212 -4.84 15.99 21.56
CA SER A 212 -5.54 16.79 22.55
C SER A 212 -5.65 16.00 23.86
N VAL A 213 -5.80 16.71 24.97
CA VAL A 213 -6.06 16.12 26.28
C VAL A 213 -7.31 16.74 26.90
N ASP A 214 -8.18 15.92 27.47
CA ASP A 214 -9.38 16.40 28.15
C ASP A 214 -9.14 16.66 29.66
N ALA A 215 -10.17 17.13 30.36
CA ALA A 215 -10.09 17.41 31.80
C ALA A 215 -9.85 16.18 32.68
N ASN A 216 -10.10 14.98 32.16
CA ASN A 216 -9.86 13.71 32.84
C ASN A 216 -8.49 13.12 32.49
N GLY A 217 -7.68 13.82 31.69
CA GLY A 217 -6.38 13.35 31.22
C GLY A 217 -6.48 12.29 30.12
N LYS A 218 -7.60 12.18 29.40
CA LYS A 218 -7.72 11.32 28.22
C LYS A 218 -7.06 11.98 27.02
N ILE A 219 -6.11 11.26 26.41
CA ILE A 219 -5.36 11.72 25.24
C ILE A 219 -6.04 11.17 23.99
N SER A 220 -6.37 12.07 23.07
CA SER A 220 -7.04 11.75 21.81
C SER A 220 -6.24 12.25 20.61
N ALA A 221 -6.20 11.45 19.54
CA ALA A 221 -5.82 11.92 18.21
C ALA A 221 -6.95 12.81 17.68
N ILE A 222 -6.57 13.90 17.01
CA ILE A 222 -7.51 14.85 16.40
C ILE A 222 -7.01 15.32 15.03
N GLY A 223 -7.94 15.82 14.22
CA GLY A 223 -7.60 16.46 12.96
C GLY A 223 -6.98 15.51 11.94
N LYS A 224 -6.03 16.01 11.14
CA LYS A 224 -5.32 15.21 10.14
C LYS A 224 -3.89 14.94 10.61
N LEU A 225 -3.29 13.87 10.12
CA LEU A 225 -1.85 13.68 10.26
C LEU A 225 -1.12 14.88 9.66
N ASN A 226 -0.13 15.41 10.37
CA ASN A 226 0.83 16.34 9.79
C ASN A 226 1.86 15.51 9.02
N GLY A 227 1.74 15.52 7.69
CA GLY A 227 2.48 14.65 6.78
C GLY A 227 1.68 13.44 6.31
N GLU A 228 2.25 12.69 5.37
CA GLU A 228 1.60 11.55 4.73
C GLU A 228 2.34 10.24 5.05
N PRO A 229 1.66 9.16 5.48
CA PRO A 229 2.27 7.86 5.74
C PRO A 229 3.18 7.39 4.59
N GLY A 230 4.44 7.09 4.92
CA GLY A 230 5.42 6.64 3.94
C GLY A 230 6.01 7.73 3.04
N ILE A 231 5.63 9.00 3.20
CA ILE A 231 6.27 10.17 2.57
C ILE A 231 6.89 11.09 3.62
N GLY A 232 6.22 11.24 4.77
CA GLY A 232 6.67 12.05 5.89
C GLY A 232 6.03 13.44 5.92
N ARG A 233 6.57 14.31 6.77
CA ARG A 233 6.13 15.70 6.95
C ARG A 233 7.24 16.67 6.55
N THR A 234 6.88 17.82 6.01
CA THR A 234 7.85 18.90 5.79
C THR A 234 8.25 19.51 7.13
N GLN A 235 9.53 19.86 7.26
CA GLN A 235 10.07 20.55 8.45
C GLN A 235 9.68 22.03 8.47
#